data_AF-A0A7C7FT58-F1
#
_entry.id   AF-A0A7C7FT58-F1
#
_cell.length_a   1.000
_cell.length_b   1.000
_cell.length_c   1.000
_cell.angle_alpha   90.00
_cell.angle_beta   90.00
_cell.angle_gamma   90.00
#
_symmetry.space_group_name_H-M   'P 1'
#
loop_
_entity.id
_entity.type
_entity.pdbx_description
1 polymer ?
#
loop_
_entity_poly.entity_id
_entity_poly.type
_entity_poly.pdbx_seq_one_letter_code
_entity_poly.pdbx_strand_id
1 'polypeptide(L)'
;MIKDAVKQLLLTERGERVMLPNLGCNLRRYLFQPLDENTFESIKREIQYSFYNYIVGAKIAKLAVFPLGDAGPAGGNSLKVILSLKLDTADLEIFDVEVDIS
;
A
#
# COMPACT_ATOMS: atom_id res chain seq x y z
N MET A 1 -8.41 13.88 2.36
CA MET A 1 -7.60 14.35 1.21
C MET A 1 -6.35 13.51 0.99
N ILE A 2 -5.27 13.65 1.78
CA ILE A 2 -4.04 12.83 1.56
C ILE A 2 -4.28 11.34 1.87
N LYS A 3 -5.01 11.02 2.94
CA LYS A 3 -5.39 9.63 3.28
C LYS A 3 -6.09 8.91 2.11
N ASP A 4 -7.02 9.58 1.45
CA ASP A 4 -7.78 9.01 0.34
C ASP A 4 -6.91 8.82 -0.89
N ALA A 5 -6.02 9.76 -1.19
CA ALA A 5 -5.05 9.65 -2.28
C ALA A 5 -4.10 8.46 -2.08
N VAL A 6 -3.60 8.26 -0.86
CA VAL A 6 -2.75 7.11 -0.53
C VAL A 6 -3.53 5.80 -0.64
N LYS A 7 -4.76 5.76 -0.14
CA LYS A 7 -5.63 4.58 -0.28
C LYS A 7 -5.88 4.24 -1.76
N GLN A 8 -6.17 5.24 -2.59
CA GLN A 8 -6.32 5.06 -4.03
C GLN A 8 -5.04 4.53 -4.67
N LEU A 9 -3.88 5.12 -4.34
CA LEU A 9 -2.60 4.66 -4.87
C LEU A 9 -2.34 3.18 -4.57
N LEU A 10 -2.60 2.74 -3.33
CA LEU A 10 -2.38 1.37 -2.88
C LEU A 10 -3.34 0.36 -3.54
N LEU A 11 -4.58 0.78 -3.81
CA LEU A 11 -5.61 -0.05 -4.45
C LEU A 11 -5.53 -0.09 -5.98
N THR A 12 -4.80 0.85 -6.58
CA THR A 12 -4.68 0.98 -8.04
C THR A 12 -3.59 0.04 -8.56
N GLU A 13 -3.89 -0.67 -9.64
CA GLU A 13 -2.91 -1.45 -10.40
C GLU A 13 -2.31 -0.59 -11.54
N ARG A 14 -1.01 -0.71 -11.79
CA ARG A 14 -0.33 -0.10 -12.93
C ARG A 14 -0.98 -0.59 -14.22
N GLY A 15 -1.26 0.35 -15.13
CA GLY A 15 -2.00 0.11 -16.36
C GLY A 15 -3.51 0.30 -16.24
N GLU A 16 -4.08 0.38 -15.03
CA GLU A 16 -5.52 0.59 -14.83
C GLU A 16 -5.96 1.98 -15.33
N ARG A 17 -5.12 3.00 -15.15
CA ARG A 17 -5.37 4.36 -15.62
C ARG A 17 -4.69 4.59 -16.96
N VAL A 18 -5.48 4.63 -18.04
CA VAL A 18 -5.00 4.79 -19.43
C VAL A 18 -4.03 5.97 -19.59
N MET A 19 -4.35 7.12 -18.98
CA MET A 19 -3.52 8.33 -19.09
C MET A 19 -2.34 8.38 -18.10
N LEU A 20 -2.28 7.46 -17.13
CA LEU A 20 -1.24 7.36 -16.11
C LEU A 20 -0.87 5.87 -15.90
N PRO A 21 -0.29 5.21 -16.90
CA PRO A 21 -0.07 3.76 -16.87
C PRO A 21 0.89 3.32 -15.76
N ASN A 22 1.75 4.20 -15.28
CA ASN A 22 2.71 3.88 -14.23
C ASN A 22 2.14 4.08 -12.81
N LEU A 23 0.93 4.62 -12.65
CA LEU A 23 0.33 4.86 -11.33
C LEU A 23 -0.15 3.53 -10.72
N GLY A 24 0.21 3.29 -9.46
CA GLY A 24 -0.27 2.13 -8.69
C GLY A 24 0.87 1.28 -8.15
N CYS A 25 0.52 0.43 -7.17
CA CYS A 25 1.46 -0.41 -6.43
C CYS A 25 1.42 -1.89 -6.87
N ASN A 26 0.46 -2.28 -7.72
CA ASN A 26 0.34 -3.66 -8.22
C ASN A 26 0.37 -4.73 -7.10
N LEU A 27 -0.34 -4.48 -6.00
CA LEU A 27 -0.18 -5.27 -4.79
C LEU A 27 -0.89 -6.63 -4.87
N ARG A 28 -1.90 -6.77 -5.74
CA ARG A 28 -2.65 -8.02 -5.92
C ARG A 28 -1.76 -9.18 -6.40
N ARG A 29 -0.68 -8.88 -7.13
CA ARG A 29 0.27 -9.90 -7.60
C ARG A 29 0.91 -10.70 -6.45
N TYR A 30 1.04 -10.09 -5.27
CA TYR A 30 1.67 -10.71 -4.11
C TYR A 30 0.74 -11.69 -3.39
N LEU A 31 -0.59 -11.66 -3.66
CA LEU A 31 -1.53 -12.64 -3.09
C LEU A 31 -1.23 -14.06 -3.59
N PHE A 32 -0.63 -14.20 -4.76
CA PHE A 32 -0.26 -15.50 -5.34
C PHE A 32 1.15 -15.95 -4.96
N GLN A 33 1.87 -15.18 -4.14
CA GLN A 33 3.21 -15.48 -3.67
C GLN A 33 3.17 -16.10 -2.26
N PRO A 34 4.21 -16.84 -1.84
CA PRO A 34 4.33 -17.27 -0.45
C PRO A 34 4.41 -16.05 0.47
N LEU A 35 3.64 -16.03 1.56
CA LEU A 35 3.62 -14.92 2.52
C LEU A 35 4.83 -14.99 3.47
N ASP A 36 6.02 -14.82 2.91
CA ASP A 36 7.30 -14.84 3.62
C ASP A 36 7.90 -13.44 3.78
N GLU A 37 9.00 -13.35 4.52
CA GLU A 37 9.69 -12.09 4.80
C GLU A 37 10.15 -11.39 3.50
N ASN A 38 10.64 -12.14 2.51
CA ASN A 38 11.06 -11.60 1.22
C ASN A 38 9.91 -10.93 0.47
N THR A 39 8.74 -11.57 0.47
CA THR A 39 7.52 -11.03 -0.15
C THR A 39 7.06 -9.77 0.57
N PHE A 40 7.09 -9.76 1.90
CA PHE A 40 6.76 -8.56 2.68
C PHE A 40 7.73 -7.40 2.43
N GLU A 41 9.03 -7.67 2.32
CA GLU A 41 10.00 -6.65 1.93
C GLU A 41 9.74 -6.10 0.53
N SER A 42 9.42 -6.97 -0.42
CA SER A 42 9.11 -6.57 -1.80
C SER A 42 7.88 -5.67 -1.86
N ILE A 43 6.82 -6.02 -1.13
CA ILE A 43 5.63 -5.18 -0.95
C ILE A 43 6.01 -3.82 -0.37
N LYS A 44 6.82 -3.79 0.70
CA LYS A 44 7.24 -2.54 1.34
C LYS A 44 8.01 -1.63 0.39
N ARG A 45 8.96 -2.17 -0.38
CA ARG A 45 9.74 -1.41 -1.36
C ARG A 45 8.85 -0.85 -2.47
N GLU A 46 7.91 -1.63 -2.97
CA GLU A 46 6.96 -1.23 -4.01
C GLU A 46 6.04 -0.08 -3.55
N ILE A 47 5.53 -0.17 -2.30
CA ILE A 47 4.74 0.88 -1.68
C ILE A 47 5.57 2.15 -1.51
N GLN A 48 6.79 2.05 -0.98
CA GLN A 48 7.67 3.20 -0.78
C GLN A 48 8.02 3.88 -2.10
N TYR A 49 8.34 3.10 -3.13
CA TYR A 49 8.63 3.61 -4.46
C TYR A 49 7.44 4.37 -5.04
N SER A 50 6.24 3.78 -5.01
CA SER A 50 5.05 4.42 -5.57
C SER A 50 4.64 5.65 -4.76
N PHE A 51 4.69 5.56 -3.43
CA PHE A 51 4.40 6.70 -2.55
C PHE A 51 5.32 7.88 -2.85
N TYR A 52 6.64 7.64 -2.97
CA TYR A 52 7.61 8.69 -3.28
C TYR A 52 7.35 9.38 -4.62
N ASN A 53 6.89 8.64 -5.63
CA ASN A 53 6.64 9.18 -6.96
C ASN A 53 5.32 9.95 -7.08
N TYR A 54 4.30 9.62 -6.28
CA TYR A 54 2.94 10.11 -6.48
C TYR A 54 2.34 10.90 -5.32
N ILE A 55 2.92 10.81 -4.12
CA ILE A 55 2.43 11.51 -2.93
C ILE A 55 3.43 12.60 -2.54
N VAL A 56 2.97 13.84 -2.52
CA VAL A 56 3.77 15.03 -2.16
C VAL A 56 3.23 15.64 -0.87
N GLY A 57 4.11 16.17 -0.02
CA GLY A 57 3.75 16.83 1.24
C GLY A 57 3.48 15.88 2.42
N ALA A 58 3.79 14.60 2.25
CA ALA A 58 3.72 13.59 3.31
C ALA A 58 4.94 12.66 3.24
N LYS A 59 5.31 12.09 4.40
CA LYS A 59 6.38 11.10 4.54
C LYS A 59 5.86 9.88 5.26
N ILE A 60 6.36 8.71 4.88
CA ILE A 60 6.05 7.45 5.59
C ILE A 60 6.82 7.44 6.91
N ALA A 61 6.10 7.41 8.04
CA ALA A 61 6.69 7.26 9.36
C ALA A 61 6.80 5.78 9.77
N LYS A 62 5.78 4.98 9.44
CA LYS A 62 5.77 3.53 9.69
C LYS A 62 5.02 2.81 8.57
N LEU A 63 5.51 1.64 8.20
CA LEU A 63 4.89 0.76 7.22
C LEU A 63 4.94 -0.67 7.73
N ALA A 64 3.78 -1.29 7.88
CA ALA A 64 3.64 -2.67 8.30
C ALA A 64 2.71 -3.42 7.34
N VAL A 65 3.04 -4.69 7.11
CA VAL A 65 2.31 -5.60 6.22
C VAL A 65 2.07 -6.87 7.03
N PHE A 66 0.82 -7.32 7.08
CA PHE A 66 0.41 -8.49 7.85
C PHE A 66 -0.39 -9.43 6.95
N PRO A 67 -0.13 -10.74 7.02
CA PRO A 67 -1.04 -11.72 6.45
C PRO A 67 -2.33 -11.74 7.29
N LEU A 68 -3.47 -11.66 6.62
CA LEU A 68 -4.76 -11.96 7.22
C LEU A 68 -4.94 -13.47 7.06
N GLY A 69 -4.83 -14.20 8.17
CA GLY A 69 -4.89 -15.67 8.21
C GLY A 69 -6.24 -16.26 7.80
N ASP A 70 -7.24 -15.41 7.56
CA ASP A 70 -8.52 -15.83 7.01
C ASP A 70 -8.43 -15.79 5.49
N ALA A 71 -8.38 -16.99 4.94
CA ALA A 71 -8.76 -17.26 3.57
C ALA A 71 -10.01 -16.43 3.25
N GLY A 72 -9.91 -15.51 2.29
CA GLY A 72 -11.11 -14.87 1.75
C GLY A 72 -12.12 -15.94 1.30
N PRO A 73 -13.38 -15.60 0.99
CA PRO A 73 -14.40 -16.57 0.59
C PRO A 73 -13.99 -17.52 -0.56
N ALA A 74 -12.89 -17.24 -1.26
CA ALA A 74 -12.28 -18.05 -2.32
C ALA A 74 -11.04 -18.89 -1.91
N GLY A 75 -10.65 -18.97 -0.63
CA GLY A 75 -9.50 -19.80 -0.21
C GLY A 75 -8.12 -19.17 -0.43
N GLY A 76 -8.06 -17.90 -0.83
CA GLY A 76 -6.82 -17.19 -1.20
C GLY A 76 -6.14 -16.47 -0.03
N ASN A 77 -4.88 -16.08 -0.24
CA ASN A 77 -4.13 -15.23 0.69
C ASN A 77 -4.78 -13.84 0.78
N SER A 78 -4.77 -13.26 1.97
CA SER A 78 -5.22 -11.89 2.22
C SER A 78 -4.11 -11.11 2.92
N LEU A 79 -3.96 -9.82 2.61
CA LEU A 79 -2.93 -8.94 3.17
C LEU A 79 -3.55 -7.67 3.75
N LYS A 80 -3.11 -7.30 4.95
CA LYS A 80 -3.39 -6.01 5.58
C LYS A 80 -2.14 -5.15 5.54
N VAL A 81 -2.27 -3.96 4.96
CA VAL A 81 -1.21 -2.95 4.93
C VAL A 81 -1.61 -1.80 5.84
N ILE A 82 -0.72 -1.45 6.79
CA ILE A 82 -0.90 -0.32 7.71
C ILE A 82 0.23 0.68 7.47
N LEU A 83 -0.14 1.91 7.12
CA LEU A 83 0.78 3.03 6.97
C LEU A 83 0.47 4.11 7.99
N SER A 84 1.50 4.57 8.69
CA SER A 84 1.46 5.79 9.48
C SER A 84 2.23 6.87 8.73
N LEU A 85 1.57 7.99 8.43
CA LEU A 85 2.13 9.07 7.63
C LEU A 85 2.34 10.33 8.47
N LYS A 86 3.39 11.09 8.17
CA LYS A 86 3.69 12.40 8.77
C LYS A 86 3.58 13.49 7.70
N LEU A 87 2.79 14.53 7.95
CA LEU A 87 2.70 15.70 7.07
C LEU A 87 3.89 16.65 7.27
N ASP A 88 4.28 17.32 6.20
CA ASP A 88 5.40 18.27 6.23
C ASP A 88 5.01 19.63 6.85
N THR A 89 3.73 20.02 6.78
CA THR A 89 3.22 21.25 7.40
C THR A 89 2.90 21.05 8.87
N ALA A 90 3.82 21.53 9.72
CA ALA A 90 3.74 21.99 11.12
C ALA A 90 3.00 21.16 12.19
N ASP A 91 1.92 20.47 11.89
CA ASP A 91 1.24 19.57 12.82
C ASP A 91 1.72 18.15 12.59
N LEU A 92 2.31 17.54 13.62
CA LEU A 92 2.70 16.14 13.69
C LEU A 92 1.45 15.24 13.75
N GLU A 93 0.52 15.41 12.82
CA GLU A 93 -0.62 14.51 12.68
C GLU A 93 -0.13 13.23 12.02
N ILE A 94 0.04 12.20 12.87
CA ILE A 94 0.23 10.84 12.41
C ILE A 94 -1.15 10.26 12.18
N PHE A 95 -1.42 9.85 10.95
CA PHE A 95 -2.66 9.17 10.61
C PHE A 95 -2.39 7.82 10.00
N ASP A 96 -3.25 6.87 10.39
CA ASP A 96 -3.18 5.49 9.93
C ASP A 96 -4.07 5.26 8.71
N VAL A 97 -3.47 4.63 7.69
CA VAL A 97 -4.13 4.14 6.49
C VAL A 97 -4.06 2.63 6.51
N GLU A 98 -5.24 2.01 6.55
CA GLU A 98 -5.42 0.57 6.53
C GLU A 98 -6.06 0.17 5.20
N VAL A 99 -5.44 -0.81 4.54
CA VAL A 99 -5.92 -1.37 3.28
C VAL A 99 -5.85 -2.88 3.38
N ASP A 100 -7.00 -3.52 3.15
CA ASP A 100 -7.11 -4.96 2.98
C ASP A 100 -7.08 -5.30 1.49
N ILE A 101 -6.28 -6.31 1.16
CA ILE A 101 -6.08 -6.81 -0.20
C ILE A 101 -6.46 -8.29 -0.17
N SER A 102 -7.47 -8.65 -0.97
CA SER A 102 -8.04 -10.00 -1.08
C SER A 102 -8.31 -10.39 -2.53
#